data_AF-D1YK92-F1
#
_entry.id   AF-D1YK92-F1
#
_cell.length_a   1.000
_cell.length_b   1.000
_cell.length_c   1.000
_cell.angle_alpha   90.00
_cell.angle_beta   90.00
_cell.angle_gamma   90.00
#
_symmetry.space_group_name_H-M   'P 1'
#
loop_
_entity.id
_entity.type
_entity.pdbx_description
1 polymer ?
#
loop_
_entity_poly.entity_id
_entity_poly.type
_entity_poly.pdbx_seq_one_letter_code
_entity_poly.pdbx_strand_id
1 'polypeptide(L)'
;MAHTYSYRADSKDHDEVKRILDNLGLDMSTSIKMYFKQIIRHNGIPFSVTNSDTLTEDTKKALLLAEAKDMGLIEDDTPAFKDTNKLISYMKKRAKELE
;
A
#
# COMPACT_ATOMS: atom_id res chain seq x y z
N MET A 1 -27.43 -9.06 -14.95
CA MET A 1 -27.78 -7.72 -15.46
C MET A 1 -26.49 -6.96 -15.73
N ALA A 2 -26.41 -6.21 -16.83
CA ALA A 2 -25.26 -5.37 -17.15
C ALA A 2 -25.59 -3.91 -16.77
N HIS A 3 -24.62 -3.19 -16.22
CA HIS A 3 -24.74 -1.77 -15.87
C HIS A 3 -23.79 -0.95 -16.74
N THR A 4 -24.26 0.19 -17.21
CA THR A 4 -23.46 1.17 -17.95
C THR A 4 -23.14 2.34 -17.03
N TYR A 5 -21.87 2.76 -17.01
CA TYR A 5 -21.41 3.90 -16.23
C TYR A 5 -20.92 4.99 -17.19
N SER A 6 -21.39 6.22 -16.99
CA SER A 6 -20.88 7.41 -17.69
C SER A 6 -20.19 8.32 -16.69
N TYR A 7 -18.98 8.75 -16.99
CA TYR A 7 -18.23 9.72 -16.18
C TYR A 7 -17.74 10.87 -17.06
N ARG A 8 -17.48 12.02 -16.45
CA ARG A 8 -16.82 13.16 -17.12
C ARG A 8 -15.36 13.19 -16.66
N ALA A 9 -14.45 13.35 -17.61
CA ALA A 9 -13.04 13.55 -17.36
C ALA A 9 -12.48 14.58 -18.34
N ASP A 10 -11.35 15.19 -18.00
CA ASP A 10 -10.61 16.01 -18.93
C ASP A 10 -10.08 15.13 -20.09
N SER A 11 -10.06 15.67 -21.30
CA SER A 11 -9.60 14.93 -22.48
C SER A 11 -8.13 14.54 -22.35
N LYS A 12 -7.30 15.37 -21.72
CA LYS A 12 -5.87 15.10 -21.53
C LYS A 12 -5.66 13.91 -20.60
N ASP A 13 -6.36 13.91 -19.46
CA ASP A 13 -6.28 12.81 -18.49
C ASP A 13 -6.76 11.49 -19.11
N HIS A 14 -7.85 11.54 -19.89
CA HIS A 14 -8.36 10.37 -20.60
C HIS A 14 -7.32 9.78 -21.56
N ASP A 15 -6.69 10.62 -22.38
CA ASP A 15 -5.71 10.17 -23.38
C ASP A 15 -4.43 9.66 -22.73
N GLU A 16 -4.00 10.28 -21.64
CA GLU A 16 -2.86 9.81 -20.85
C GLU A 16 -3.13 8.44 -20.21
N VAL A 17 -4.27 8.27 -19.53
CA VAL A 17 -4.66 6.99 -18.94
C VAL A 17 -4.73 5.92 -20.03
N LYS A 18 -5.36 6.22 -21.17
CA LYS A 18 -5.45 5.28 -22.29
C LYS A 18 -4.06 4.82 -22.76
N ARG A 19 -3.13 5.76 -22.97
CA ARG A 19 -1.75 5.43 -23.35
C ARG A 19 -1.05 4.54 -22.33
N ILE A 20 -1.22 4.81 -21.04
CA ILE A 20 -0.63 4.00 -19.96
C ILE A 20 -1.21 2.58 -19.97
N LEU A 21 -2.53 2.45 -20.09
CA LEU A 21 -3.21 1.16 -20.12
C LEU A 21 -2.85 0.35 -21.37
N ASP A 22 -2.77 0.98 -22.54
CA ASP A 22 -2.38 0.34 -23.79
C ASP A 22 -0.95 -0.25 -23.68
N ASN A 23 -0.02 0.47 -23.04
CA ASN A 23 1.33 -0.03 -22.77
C ASN A 23 1.35 -1.25 -21.83
N LEU A 24 0.35 -1.36 -20.95
CA LEU A 24 0.16 -2.51 -20.06
C LEU A 24 -0.66 -3.64 -20.73
N GLY A 25 -1.11 -3.46 -21.97
CA GLY A 25 -1.97 -4.41 -22.68
C GLY A 25 -3.39 -4.48 -22.11
N LEU A 26 -3.87 -3.40 -21.49
CA LEU A 26 -5.18 -3.32 -20.86
C LEU A 26 -6.06 -2.28 -21.56
N ASP A 27 -7.34 -2.60 -21.71
CA ASP A 27 -8.34 -1.62 -22.11
C ASP A 27 -8.97 -0.92 -20.89
N MET A 28 -9.56 0.26 -21.11
CA MET A 28 -10.20 1.06 -20.07
C MET A 28 -11.28 0.29 -19.28
N SER A 29 -12.09 -0.51 -19.97
CA SER A 29 -13.18 -1.27 -19.33
C SER A 29 -12.63 -2.37 -18.42
N THR A 30 -11.57 -3.03 -18.84
CA THR A 30 -10.87 -4.04 -18.03
C THR A 30 -10.27 -3.41 -16.78
N SER A 31 -9.59 -2.27 -16.91
CA SER A 31 -9.01 -1.54 -15.79
C SER A 31 -10.06 -1.08 -14.77
N ILE A 32 -11.19 -0.52 -15.23
CA ILE A 32 -12.30 -0.11 -14.35
C ILE A 32 -12.91 -1.33 -13.63
N LYS A 33 -13.07 -2.47 -14.31
CA LYS A 33 -13.54 -3.71 -13.67
C LYS A 33 -12.56 -4.19 -12.59
N MET A 34 -11.25 -4.11 -12.83
CA MET A 34 -10.24 -4.44 -11.83
C MET A 34 -10.36 -3.55 -10.59
N TYR A 35 -10.54 -2.24 -10.79
CA TYR A 35 -10.78 -1.29 -9.70
C TYR A 35 -11.97 -1.70 -8.83
N PHE A 36 -13.11 -2.05 -9.44
CA PHE A 36 -14.29 -2.53 -8.70
C PHE A 36 -14.04 -3.84 -7.95
N LYS A 37 -13.32 -4.79 -8.56
CA LYS A 37 -12.96 -6.04 -7.87
C LYS A 37 -12.07 -5.80 -6.66
N GLN A 38 -11.16 -4.84 -6.73
CA GLN A 38 -10.32 -4.47 -5.60
C GLN A 38 -11.14 -3.82 -4.48
N ILE A 39 -12.09 -2.93 -4.81
CA ILE A 39 -13.01 -2.36 -3.81
C ILE A 39 -13.78 -3.47 -3.07
N ILE A 40 -14.36 -4.40 -3.82
CA ILE A 40 -15.13 -5.51 -3.23
C ILE A 40 -14.24 -6.39 -2.35
N ARG A 41 -13.02 -6.70 -2.81
CA ARG A 41 -12.09 -7.57 -2.09
C ARG A 41 -11.59 -6.95 -0.79
N HIS A 42 -11.31 -5.66 -0.79
CA HIS A 42 -10.68 -4.97 0.33
C HIS A 42 -11.67 -4.17 1.19
N ASN A 43 -12.95 -4.13 0.81
CA ASN A 43 -13.99 -3.32 1.45
C ASN A 43 -13.52 -1.87 1.68
N GLY A 44 -12.88 -1.27 0.67
CA GLY A 44 -12.24 0.03 0.77
C GLY A 44 -11.67 0.51 -0.56
N ILE A 45 -11.16 1.75 -0.59
CA ILE A 45 -10.52 2.31 -1.78
C ILE A 45 -9.17 1.58 -2.00
N PRO A 46 -8.90 1.05 -3.21
CA PRO A 46 -7.75 0.20 -3.48
C PRO A 46 -6.46 0.99 -3.76
N PHE A 47 -6.29 2.09 -3.05
CA PHE A 47 -5.08 2.91 -3.00
C PHE A 47 -5.16 3.78 -1.74
N SER A 48 -4.00 4.21 -1.24
CA SER A 48 -3.93 5.11 -0.08
C SER A 48 -4.48 6.48 -0.46
N VAL A 49 -5.41 7.01 0.33
CA VAL A 49 -5.95 8.36 0.15
C VAL A 49 -5.30 9.26 1.20
N THR A 50 -4.18 9.88 0.84
CA THR A 50 -3.37 10.72 1.73
C THR A 50 -3.00 12.03 1.05
N ASN A 51 -2.97 13.14 1.80
CA ASN A 51 -2.46 14.43 1.32
C ASN A 51 -0.93 14.55 1.44
N SER A 52 -0.26 13.51 1.95
CA SER A 52 1.19 13.46 2.17
C SER A 52 1.76 12.28 1.41
N ASP A 53 2.50 12.56 0.34
CA ASP A 53 3.29 11.55 -0.40
C ASP A 53 4.57 11.17 0.34
N THR A 54 4.91 11.88 1.41
CA THR A 54 6.09 11.60 2.19
C THR A 54 5.72 10.71 3.38
N LEU A 55 6.40 9.57 3.45
CA LEU A 55 6.60 8.85 4.70
C LEU A 55 7.04 9.86 5.78
N THR A 56 6.52 9.71 6.99
CA THR A 56 7.05 10.48 8.13
C THR A 56 8.55 10.19 8.26
N GLU A 57 9.33 11.17 8.74
CA GLU A 57 10.78 10.97 8.93
C GLU A 57 11.09 9.74 9.79
N ASP A 58 10.22 9.43 10.75
CA ASP A 58 10.34 8.22 11.59
C ASP A 58 10.14 6.94 10.77
N THR A 59 9.20 6.93 9.82
CA THR A 59 8.97 5.77 8.96
C THR A 59 10.12 5.59 7.97
N LYS A 60 10.69 6.68 7.44
CA LYS A 60 11.89 6.63 6.59
C LYS A 60 13.10 6.06 7.35
N LYS A 61 13.33 6.54 8.58
CA LYS A 61 14.41 6.03 9.44
C LYS A 61 14.21 4.55 9.76
N ALA A 62 12.98 4.14 10.08
CA ALA A 62 12.67 2.73 10.35
C ALA A 62 12.96 1.83 9.14
N LEU A 63 12.59 2.24 7.93
CA LEU A 63 12.90 1.50 6.70
C LEU A 63 14.41 1.40 6.45
N LEU A 64 15.15 2.50 6.59
CA LEU A 64 16.61 2.51 6.41
C LEU A 64 17.31 1.60 7.42
N LEU A 65 16.88 1.62 8.68
CA LEU A 65 17.42 0.74 9.72
C LEU A 65 17.15 -0.73 9.43
N ALA A 66 15.94 -1.07 8.96
CA ALA A 66 15.61 -2.44 8.57
C ALA A 66 16.49 -2.93 7.40
N GLU A 67 16.65 -2.11 6.37
CA GLU A 67 17.50 -2.43 5.22
C GLU A 67 18.98 -2.60 5.61
N ALA A 68 19.50 -1.72 6.47
CA ALA A 68 20.88 -1.83 6.96
C ALA A 68 21.12 -3.12 7.77
N LYS A 69 20.13 -3.59 8.54
CA LYS A 69 20.19 -4.87 9.25
C LYS A 69 20.18 -6.05 8.29
N ASP A 70 19.27 -6.06 7.31
CA ASP A 70 19.17 -7.12 6.31
C ASP A 70 20.47 -7.25 5.47
N MET A 71 21.14 -6.13 5.21
CA MET A 71 22.44 -6.09 4.53
C MET A 71 23.64 -6.44 5.44
N GLY A 72 23.41 -6.63 6.75
CA GLY A 72 24.46 -6.91 7.73
C GLY A 72 25.42 -5.73 7.99
N LEU A 73 25.01 -4.50 7.68
CA LEU A 73 25.80 -3.28 7.94
C LEU A 73 25.75 -2.90 9.42
N ILE A 74 24.68 -3.27 10.12
CA ILE A 74 24.50 -3.13 11.56
C ILE A 74 24.01 -4.46 12.15
N GLU A 75 24.23 -4.67 13.45
CA GLU A 75 23.74 -5.86 14.16
C GLU A 75 22.20 -5.90 14.13
N ASP A 76 21.66 -7.05 13.73
CA ASP A 76 20.22 -7.28 13.76
C ASP A 76 19.78 -7.72 15.17
N ASP A 77 19.41 -6.74 15.98
CA ASP A 77 18.81 -6.92 17.32
C ASP A 77 17.29 -7.17 17.27
N THR A 78 16.71 -7.44 16.09
CA THR A 78 15.27 -7.58 15.93
C THR A 78 14.78 -8.88 16.57
N PRO A 79 13.85 -8.83 17.56
CA PRO A 79 13.40 -10.03 18.23
C PRO A 79 12.55 -10.89 17.31
N ALA A 80 12.93 -12.17 17.16
CA ALA A 80 12.19 -13.16 16.42
C ALA A 80 11.24 -13.96 17.32
N PHE A 81 10.00 -14.20 16.86
CA PHE A 81 8.98 -14.93 17.60
C PHE A 81 8.47 -16.11 16.78
N LYS A 82 8.44 -17.30 17.38
CA LYS A 82 7.84 -18.52 16.78
C LYS A 82 6.37 -18.71 17.14
N ASP A 83 5.82 -17.86 18.01
CA ASP A 83 4.48 -17.98 18.60
C ASP A 83 3.80 -16.61 18.66
N THR A 84 2.58 -16.53 18.13
CA THR A 84 1.79 -15.29 18.03
C THR A 84 1.45 -14.68 19.40
N ASN A 85 1.22 -15.49 20.43
CA ASN A 85 0.92 -15.00 21.78
C ASN A 85 2.14 -14.30 22.40
N LYS A 86 3.35 -14.80 22.11
CA LYS A 86 4.60 -14.16 22.54
C LYS A 86 4.81 -12.82 21.84
N LEU A 87 4.55 -12.75 20.53
CA LEU A 87 4.60 -11.51 19.77
C LEU A 87 3.62 -10.46 20.32
N ILE A 88 2.36 -10.83 20.52
CA ILE A 88 1.33 -9.91 21.05
C ILE A 88 1.73 -9.40 22.44
N SER A 89 2.25 -10.26 23.31
CA SER A 89 2.70 -9.89 24.64
C SER A 89 3.87 -8.90 24.60
N TYR A 90 4.83 -9.11 23.71
CA TYR A 90 5.94 -8.20 23.48
C TYR A 90 5.47 -6.83 22.98
N MET A 91 4.58 -6.79 21.98
CA MET A 91 4.05 -5.54 21.44
C MET A 91 3.27 -4.74 22.49
N LYS A 92 2.45 -5.41 23.30
CA LYS A 92 1.72 -4.76 24.40
C LYS A 92 2.66 -4.15 25.45
N LYS A 93 3.73 -4.87 25.82
CA LYS A 93 4.73 -4.36 26.76
C LYS A 93 5.40 -3.10 26.21
N ARG A 94 5.81 -3.12 24.94
CA ARG A 94 6.51 -2.00 24.29
C ARG A 94 5.60 -0.79 24.06
N ALA A 95 4.32 -1.00 23.74
CA ALA A 95 3.35 0.08 23.64
C ALA A 95 3.21 0.86 24.97
N LYS A 96 3.19 0.14 26.11
CA LYS A 96 3.12 0.74 27.45
C LYS A 96 4.40 1.51 27.85
N GLU A 97 5.55 1.19 27.25
CA GLU A 97 6.82 1.89 27.50
C GLU A 97 6.92 3.22 26.71
N LEU A 98 6.04 3.42 25.72
CA LEU A 98 5.99 4.61 24.86
C LEU A 98 4.87 5.59 25.23
N GLU A 99 4.00 5.23 26.18
CA GLU A 99 3.00 6.09 26.84
C GLU A 99 3.60 6.81 28.06
#